data_AF-A0AAD4KTA7-F1
#
_entry.id   AF-A0AAD4KTA7-F1
#
_cell.length_a   1.000
_cell.length_b   1.000
_cell.length_c   1.000
_cell.angle_alpha   90.00
_cell.angle_beta   90.00
_cell.angle_gamma   90.00
#
_symmetry.space_group_name_H-M   'P 1'
#
loop_
_entity.id
_entity.type
_entity.pdbx_description
1 polymer ?
#
loop_
_entity_poly.entity_id
_entity_poly.type
_entity_poly.pdbx_seq_one_letter_code
_entity_poly.pdbx_strand_id
1 'polypeptide(L)'
;MVRRRPPKKEIHLANRVKINDEMIIQCRQNPRFMPPYFSHERLSDTLYQGDLTLAVVDCLNNKVIPCDTKTADSDEEWNLEDNSPEFMSSNAENANPDGINNSTTSTTGRPQIGERVVVGCTPVGGKGKRVCAVEEMDEDDRLLFHLKLAKWTEREIHKKFGSENRINYSTKTIGTRFSRMRRFITQDNDKRLVKGDAVWFESEESLLPKAYAFATTEINKERRSLEKRKWDLVAEYIQRYEPVAMYSGEACRKHYEELRSGTAPMVPEKQKHPDLKTARLLATRKKQAAYINRLQKADRPKV
;
A
#
# COMPACT_ATOMS: atom_id res chain seq x y z
N MET A 1 -36.17 20.44 -25.25
CA MET A 1 -35.52 20.30 -23.92
C MET A 1 -34.10 20.85 -24.00
N VAL A 2 -33.82 21.98 -23.33
CA VAL A 2 -32.50 22.66 -23.35
C VAL A 2 -31.55 21.95 -22.38
N ARG A 3 -30.47 21.37 -22.90
CA ARG A 3 -29.45 20.66 -22.10
C ARG A 3 -28.62 21.66 -21.29
N ARG A 4 -28.76 21.64 -19.96
CA ARG A 4 -27.88 22.39 -19.03
C ARG A 4 -26.47 21.81 -19.06
N ARG A 5 -25.46 22.67 -19.24
CA ARG A 5 -24.04 22.28 -19.20
C ARG A 5 -23.61 22.02 -17.75
N PRO A 6 -22.77 21.00 -17.48
CA PRO A 6 -22.27 20.73 -16.14
C PRO A 6 -21.30 21.84 -15.66
N PRO A 7 -21.25 22.12 -14.35
CA PRO A 7 -20.36 23.12 -13.79
C PRO A 7 -18.90 22.70 -13.97
N LYS A 8 -18.05 23.66 -14.34
CA LYS A 8 -16.60 23.48 -14.46
C LYS A 8 -16.03 23.22 -13.07
N LYS A 9 -15.28 22.13 -12.89
CA LYS A 9 -14.50 21.90 -11.68
C LYS A 9 -13.34 22.88 -11.66
N GLU A 10 -13.31 23.80 -10.70
CA GLU A 10 -12.15 24.64 -10.44
C GLU A 10 -11.03 23.78 -9.86
N ILE A 11 -9.90 23.76 -10.57
CA ILE A 11 -8.67 23.15 -10.07
C ILE A 11 -8.02 24.22 -9.18
N HIS A 12 -7.89 23.97 -7.89
CA HIS A 12 -7.15 24.86 -6.98
C HIS A 12 -5.66 24.89 -7.36
N LEU A 13 -5.29 25.85 -8.21
CA LEU A 13 -3.93 26.05 -8.71
C LEU A 13 -2.93 26.40 -7.59
N ALA A 14 -3.42 26.90 -6.45
CA ALA A 14 -2.61 27.27 -5.29
C ALA A 14 -1.91 26.08 -4.60
N ASN A 15 -2.47 24.86 -4.71
CA ASN A 15 -1.90 23.67 -4.06
C ASN A 15 -0.98 22.86 -4.99
N ARG A 16 -0.63 23.39 -6.17
CA ARG A 16 0.32 22.73 -7.07
C ARG A 16 1.75 23.04 -6.63
N VAL A 17 2.49 21.99 -6.27
CA VAL A 17 3.94 22.06 -6.11
C VAL A 17 4.53 22.36 -7.49
N LYS A 18 4.99 23.60 -7.69
CA LYS A 18 5.72 23.99 -8.89
C LYS A 18 7.10 23.35 -8.81
N ILE A 19 7.45 22.54 -9.82
CA ILE A 19 8.80 22.03 -9.96
C ILE A 19 9.64 23.21 -10.45
N ASN A 20 10.37 23.84 -9.55
CA ASN A 20 11.27 24.94 -9.88
C ASN A 20 12.61 24.39 -10.35
N ASP A 21 13.35 25.17 -11.16
CA ASP A 21 14.70 24.80 -11.61
C ASP A 21 15.65 24.51 -10.44
N GLU A 22 15.47 25.20 -9.32
CA GLU A 22 16.21 24.93 -8.08
C GLU A 22 15.96 23.52 -7.54
N MET A 23 14.73 23.00 -7.63
CA MET A 23 14.42 21.62 -7.22
C MET A 23 15.10 20.61 -8.16
N ILE A 24 15.22 20.93 -9.45
CA ILE A 24 15.91 20.09 -10.43
C ILE A 24 17.43 20.10 -10.17
N ILE A 25 18.00 21.28 -9.92
CA ILE A 25 19.42 21.46 -9.59
C ILE A 25 19.75 20.75 -8.27
N GLN A 26 18.91 20.88 -7.25
CA GLN A 26 19.10 20.22 -5.96
C GLN A 26 19.03 18.69 -6.08
N CYS A 27 18.14 18.14 -6.90
CA CYS A 27 18.09 16.70 -7.21
C CYS A 27 19.34 16.20 -7.98
N ARG A 28 19.97 17.06 -8.79
CA ARG A 28 21.23 16.74 -9.47
C ARG A 28 22.44 16.81 -8.54
N GLN A 29 22.46 17.77 -7.64
CA GLN A 29 23.56 17.97 -6.68
C GLN A 29 23.51 16.97 -5.53
N ASN A 30 22.30 16.57 -5.10
CA ASN A 30 22.06 15.57 -4.07
C ASN A 30 21.21 14.43 -4.64
N PRO A 31 21.77 13.58 -5.52
CA PRO A 31 21.05 12.40 -5.97
C PRO A 31 20.70 11.58 -4.74
N ARG A 32 19.40 11.44 -4.44
CA ARG A 32 18.96 10.44 -3.46
C ARG A 32 19.55 9.12 -3.94
N PHE A 33 20.30 8.45 -3.08
CA PHE A 33 20.81 7.11 -3.33
C PHE A 33 19.60 6.18 -3.46
N MET A 34 19.00 6.14 -4.66
CA MET A 34 18.15 5.05 -5.05
C MET A 34 19.12 3.88 -5.26
N PRO A 35 19.02 2.79 -4.48
CA PRO A 35 19.72 1.58 -4.85
C PRO A 35 19.35 1.28 -6.32
N PRO A 36 20.32 0.91 -7.18
CA PRO A 36 20.04 0.69 -8.58
C PRO A 36 18.85 -0.27 -8.69
N TYR A 37 17.89 0.10 -9.53
CA TYR A 37 16.72 -0.72 -9.80
C TYR A 37 17.19 -1.95 -10.57
N PHE A 38 17.74 -2.93 -9.85
CA PHE A 38 18.24 -4.19 -10.38
C PHE A 38 17.06 -5.10 -10.69
N SER A 39 16.49 -4.96 -11.88
CA SER A 39 15.81 -6.09 -12.52
C SER A 39 16.14 -6.27 -14.00
N HIS A 40 16.67 -5.27 -14.72
CA HIS A 40 16.81 -5.37 -16.18
C HIS A 40 18.12 -4.85 -16.81
N GLU A 41 19.05 -4.27 -16.05
CA GLU A 41 20.38 -3.97 -16.60
C GLU A 41 21.31 -5.15 -16.34
N ARG A 42 21.89 -5.69 -17.42
CA ARG A 42 22.98 -6.68 -17.33
C ARG A 42 24.15 -6.00 -16.61
N LEU A 43 24.65 -6.61 -15.53
CA LEU A 43 25.86 -6.13 -14.88
C LEU A 43 26.97 -6.02 -15.95
N SER A 44 27.60 -4.85 -16.03
CA SER A 44 28.71 -4.65 -16.97
C SER A 44 29.93 -5.41 -16.47
N ASP A 45 30.45 -6.34 -17.26
CA ASP A 45 31.62 -7.16 -16.93
C ASP A 45 32.87 -6.32 -16.59
N THR A 46 32.98 -5.11 -17.15
CA THR A 46 34.10 -4.20 -16.90
C THR A 46 34.11 -3.58 -15.51
N LEU A 47 32.96 -3.55 -14.81
CA LEU A 47 32.82 -2.89 -13.50
C LEU A 47 32.92 -3.88 -12.32
N TYR A 48 32.67 -5.18 -12.57
CA TYR A 48 32.58 -6.24 -11.56
C TYR A 48 33.53 -7.41 -11.84
N GLN A 49 34.72 -7.12 -12.39
CA GLN A 49 35.72 -8.11 -12.78
C GLN A 49 36.20 -9.00 -11.61
N GLY A 50 36.16 -8.48 -10.37
CA GLY A 50 36.61 -9.20 -9.18
C GLY A 50 35.59 -10.18 -8.60
N ASP A 51 34.30 -9.83 -8.61
CA ASP A 51 33.28 -10.55 -7.84
C ASP A 51 32.58 -11.66 -8.65
N LEU A 52 32.62 -11.60 -9.99
CA LEU A 52 32.03 -12.61 -10.87
C LEU A 52 32.90 -13.88 -11.03
N THR A 53 34.16 -13.84 -10.56
CA THR A 53 35.10 -14.97 -10.67
C THR A 53 35.22 -15.78 -9.39
N LEU A 54 34.53 -15.38 -8.31
CA LEU A 54 34.44 -16.20 -7.11
C LEU A 54 33.65 -17.47 -7.46
N ALA A 55 34.31 -18.61 -7.36
CA ALA A 55 33.70 -19.92 -7.57
C ALA A 55 32.43 -20.00 -6.73
N VAL A 56 31.30 -20.28 -7.38
CA VAL A 56 30.04 -20.60 -6.71
C VAL A 56 30.35 -21.74 -5.75
N VAL A 57 30.38 -21.44 -4.45
CA VAL A 57 30.61 -22.45 -3.43
C VAL A 57 29.48 -23.45 -3.58
N ASP A 58 29.82 -24.70 -3.90
CA ASP A 58 28.86 -25.80 -3.96
C ASP A 58 28.12 -25.87 -2.62
N CYS A 59 26.85 -25.47 -2.65
CA CYS A 59 25.94 -25.65 -1.54
C CYS A 59 25.90 -27.16 -1.24
N LEU A 60 26.47 -27.58 -0.12
CA LEU A 60 26.46 -28.97 0.32
C LEU A 60 25.05 -29.55 0.20
N ASN A 61 24.91 -30.49 -0.73
CA ASN A 61 23.73 -31.29 -0.96
C ASN A 61 23.27 -32.01 0.31
N ASN A 62 21.95 -32.04 0.51
CA ASN A 62 21.20 -33.04 1.25
C ASN A 62 21.57 -33.26 2.73
N LYS A 63 21.04 -32.40 3.61
CA LYS A 63 20.45 -32.88 4.87
C LYS A 63 19.05 -32.29 5.06
N VAL A 64 18.08 -33.19 5.02
CA VAL A 64 16.67 -33.00 5.35
C VAL A 64 16.56 -32.24 6.66
N ILE A 65 15.97 -31.04 6.63
CA ILE A 65 15.55 -30.32 7.82
C ILE A 65 14.19 -30.92 8.22
N PRO A 66 14.06 -31.62 9.37
CA PRO A 66 12.77 -32.10 9.83
C PRO A 66 11.98 -30.91 10.36
N CYS A 67 10.95 -30.48 9.62
CA CYS A 67 9.99 -29.51 10.11
C CYS A 67 8.89 -30.29 10.86
N ASP A 68 9.02 -30.36 12.19
CA ASP A 68 8.08 -31.04 13.08
C ASP A 68 6.95 -30.05 13.43
N THR A 69 5.91 -29.99 12.59
CA THR A 69 4.70 -29.21 12.88
C THR A 69 3.68 -30.10 13.58
N LYS A 70 3.81 -30.21 14.90
CA LYS A 70 2.70 -30.67 15.76
C LYS A 70 1.83 -29.45 16.09
N THR A 71 0.77 -29.27 15.32
CA THR A 71 -0.36 -28.40 15.68
C THR A 71 -1.14 -29.08 16.80
N ALA A 72 -1.13 -28.45 17.97
CA ALA A 72 -2.06 -28.74 19.04
C ALA A 72 -3.44 -28.16 18.68
N ASP A 73 -4.43 -29.02 18.64
CA ASP A 73 -5.84 -28.66 18.72
C ASP A 73 -6.10 -27.98 20.08
N SER A 74 -6.64 -26.77 20.05
CA SER A 74 -7.40 -26.23 21.17
C SER A 74 -8.56 -25.42 20.61
N ASP A 75 -9.73 -26.04 20.63
CA ASP A 75 -11.03 -25.42 20.47
C ASP A 75 -11.25 -24.44 21.63
N GLU A 76 -11.17 -23.14 21.36
CA GLU A 76 -11.69 -22.11 22.28
C GLU A 76 -12.71 -21.22 21.54
N GLU A 77 -13.95 -21.45 21.97
CA GLU A 77 -15.22 -20.78 21.69
C GLU A 77 -15.15 -19.31 22.13
N TRP A 78 -15.19 -18.37 21.18
CA TRP A 78 -15.24 -16.93 21.48
C TRP A 78 -16.68 -16.41 21.38
N ASN A 79 -17.27 -16.21 22.56
CA ASN A 79 -18.51 -15.47 22.76
C ASN A 79 -18.38 -14.02 22.24
N LEU A 80 -19.37 -13.63 21.44
CA LEU A 80 -19.50 -12.33 20.81
C LEU A 80 -20.45 -11.47 21.66
N GLU A 81 -19.90 -10.54 22.44
CA GLU A 81 -20.72 -9.44 23.00
C GLU A 81 -20.37 -8.12 22.31
N ASP A 82 -21.39 -7.66 21.61
CA ASP A 82 -21.57 -6.42 20.87
C ASP A 82 -21.62 -5.20 21.80
N ASN A 83 -20.93 -4.12 21.43
CA ASN A 83 -21.23 -2.76 21.90
C ASN A 83 -20.46 -1.72 21.07
N SER A 84 -21.16 -1.13 20.10
CA SER A 84 -20.74 0.07 19.38
C SER A 84 -21.64 1.25 19.78
N PRO A 85 -21.08 2.45 20.04
CA PRO A 85 -21.87 3.67 19.98
C PRO A 85 -21.49 4.55 18.77
N GLU A 86 -22.57 5.08 18.19
CA GLU A 86 -22.69 6.00 17.07
C GLU A 86 -21.94 7.32 17.27
N PHE A 87 -21.44 7.92 16.16
CA PHE A 87 -21.04 9.33 16.15
C PHE A 87 -21.61 10.05 14.92
N MET A 88 -22.46 11.05 15.18
CA MET A 88 -23.18 11.84 14.20
C MET A 88 -22.30 12.88 13.50
N SER A 89 -22.56 13.10 12.21
CA SER A 89 -22.10 14.26 11.44
C SER A 89 -22.94 15.50 11.72
N SER A 90 -22.29 16.67 11.65
CA SER A 90 -22.96 17.93 11.34
C SER A 90 -22.15 18.76 10.34
N ASN A 91 -22.87 19.24 9.31
CA ASN A 91 -22.44 20.21 8.30
C ASN A 91 -22.56 21.63 8.85
N ALA A 92 -21.76 22.56 8.33
CA ALA A 92 -22.11 23.98 8.29
C ALA A 92 -21.52 24.65 7.03
N GLU A 93 -22.40 25.32 6.30
CA GLU A 93 -22.18 26.15 5.12
C GLU A 93 -21.57 27.52 5.49
N ASN A 94 -20.87 28.18 4.56
CA ASN A 94 -20.94 29.65 4.47
C ASN A 94 -20.45 30.25 3.13
N ALA A 95 -21.38 31.01 2.54
CA ALA A 95 -21.34 32.23 1.71
C ALA A 95 -20.07 32.72 0.97
N ASN A 96 -20.30 33.04 -0.31
CA ASN A 96 -19.61 33.98 -1.23
C ASN A 96 -19.80 35.48 -0.80
N PRO A 97 -19.11 36.54 -1.33
CA PRO A 97 -19.10 36.86 -2.78
C PRO A 97 -17.96 37.72 -3.40
N ASP A 98 -18.00 37.76 -4.76
CA ASP A 98 -17.67 38.82 -5.74
C ASP A 98 -16.26 39.41 -5.99
N GLY A 99 -15.91 39.54 -7.29
CA GLY A 99 -15.03 40.63 -7.77
C GLY A 99 -14.15 40.43 -9.02
N ILE A 100 -14.72 40.57 -10.23
CA ILE A 100 -14.29 41.53 -11.31
C ILE A 100 -12.91 41.36 -12.04
N ASN A 101 -13.00 41.00 -13.35
CA ASN A 101 -12.38 41.58 -14.58
C ASN A 101 -10.81 41.63 -14.74
N ASN A 102 -10.09 41.52 -15.87
CA ASN A 102 -10.26 41.61 -17.35
C ASN A 102 -9.00 40.96 -18.01
N SER A 103 -9.13 40.14 -19.07
CA SER A 103 -8.87 40.41 -20.50
C SER A 103 -7.43 40.69 -20.99
N THR A 104 -7.07 39.93 -22.05
CA THR A 104 -6.40 40.31 -23.32
C THR A 104 -4.93 39.92 -23.62
N THR A 105 -4.79 39.34 -24.83
CA THR A 105 -3.73 39.45 -25.87
C THR A 105 -2.45 38.60 -25.84
N SER A 106 -2.45 37.65 -26.79
CA SER A 106 -1.35 37.24 -27.69
C SER A 106 -0.51 38.44 -28.17
N THR A 107 0.80 38.42 -28.42
CA THR A 107 1.66 37.58 -29.28
C THR A 107 3.08 38.16 -29.05
N THR A 108 4.24 37.49 -28.98
CA THR A 108 5.01 36.76 -30.01
C THR A 108 6.38 36.43 -29.39
N GLY A 109 6.89 35.18 -29.45
CA GLY A 109 8.32 34.91 -29.20
C GLY A 109 8.72 33.53 -28.64
N ARG A 110 9.37 32.72 -29.49
CA ARG A 110 10.27 31.56 -29.24
C ARG A 110 9.63 30.25 -28.70
N PRO A 111 9.92 29.07 -29.30
CA PRO A 111 9.30 27.82 -28.88
C PRO A 111 9.88 27.39 -27.53
N GLN A 112 9.14 27.63 -26.45
CA GLN A 112 9.44 27.02 -25.17
C GLN A 112 9.07 25.54 -25.23
N ILE A 113 10.02 24.71 -24.80
CA ILE A 113 9.83 23.27 -24.58
C ILE A 113 8.71 23.14 -23.56
N GLY A 114 7.53 22.77 -24.04
CA GLY A 114 6.29 22.81 -23.28
C GLY A 114 6.39 22.03 -21.97
N GLU A 115 5.99 22.72 -20.91
CA GLU A 115 5.52 22.27 -19.61
C GLU A 115 4.89 20.86 -19.67
N ARG A 116 5.69 19.82 -19.41
CA ARG A 116 5.20 18.44 -19.37
C ARG A 116 4.64 18.17 -17.98
N VAL A 117 3.40 18.58 -17.75
CA VAL A 117 2.63 18.19 -16.57
C VAL A 117 2.33 16.70 -16.66
N VAL A 118 2.98 15.89 -15.81
CA VAL A 118 2.59 14.49 -15.61
C VAL A 118 1.34 14.47 -14.74
N VAL A 119 0.19 14.63 -15.38
CA VAL A 119 -1.10 14.28 -14.81
C VAL A 119 -1.18 12.76 -14.85
N GLY A 120 -1.37 12.11 -13.69
CA GLY A 120 -1.56 10.65 -13.62
C GLY A 120 -2.58 10.19 -14.67
N CYS A 121 -2.34 9.03 -15.29
CA CYS A 121 -2.97 8.48 -16.51
C CYS A 121 -4.48 8.80 -16.72
N THR A 122 -4.81 10.06 -16.99
CA THR A 122 -6.03 10.45 -17.68
C THR A 122 -5.79 10.13 -19.16
N PRO A 123 -6.76 9.49 -19.83
CA PRO A 123 -6.62 9.20 -21.26
C PRO A 123 -6.25 10.50 -21.98
N VAL A 124 -5.08 10.47 -22.61
CA VAL A 124 -4.52 11.58 -23.38
C VAL A 124 -5.59 12.02 -24.38
N GLY A 125 -5.83 13.33 -24.47
CA GLY A 125 -6.93 13.94 -25.21
C GLY A 125 -7.21 13.26 -26.55
N GLY A 126 -8.41 12.67 -26.65
CA GLY A 126 -8.87 12.01 -27.86
C GLY A 126 -9.72 10.78 -27.56
N LYS A 127 -11.04 10.97 -27.43
CA LYS A 127 -12.07 9.92 -27.61
C LYS A 127 -11.78 8.55 -26.97
N GLY A 128 -11.34 8.52 -25.71
CA GLY A 128 -11.53 7.30 -24.92
C GLY A 128 -13.03 7.01 -24.86
N LYS A 129 -13.48 5.89 -25.45
CA LYS A 129 -14.89 5.50 -25.41
C LYS A 129 -15.35 5.51 -23.94
N ARG A 130 -16.46 6.22 -23.68
CA ARG A 130 -17.01 6.31 -22.32
C ARG A 130 -17.47 4.92 -21.92
N VAL A 131 -17.14 4.55 -20.69
CA VAL A 131 -17.73 3.38 -20.05
C VAL A 131 -19.16 3.73 -19.68
N CYS A 132 -20.11 2.86 -20.04
CA CYS A 132 -21.53 3.04 -19.80
C CYS A 132 -22.11 1.83 -19.03
N ALA A 133 -23.40 1.91 -18.68
CA ALA A 133 -24.12 0.80 -18.06
C ALA A 133 -24.16 -0.39 -19.01
N VAL A 134 -24.40 -1.62 -18.50
CA VAL A 134 -24.35 -2.86 -19.32
C VAL A 134 -25.21 -2.75 -20.58
N GLU A 135 -26.39 -2.16 -20.47
CA GLU A 135 -27.35 -1.96 -21.56
C GLU A 135 -26.86 -0.97 -22.63
N GLU A 136 -26.00 -0.03 -22.25
CA GLU A 136 -25.46 1.03 -23.10
C GLU A 136 -24.05 0.70 -23.62
N MET A 137 -23.47 -0.45 -23.22
CA MET A 137 -22.14 -0.88 -23.65
C MET A 137 -22.15 -1.32 -25.13
N ASP A 138 -21.07 -1.01 -25.84
CA ASP A 138 -20.88 -1.53 -27.20
C ASP A 138 -20.71 -3.06 -27.18
N GLU A 139 -20.96 -3.71 -28.32
CA GLU A 139 -20.92 -5.18 -28.42
C GLU A 139 -19.55 -5.75 -28.04
N ASP A 140 -18.48 -5.05 -28.42
CA ASP A 140 -17.11 -5.44 -28.12
C ASP A 140 -16.77 -5.32 -26.62
N ASP A 141 -17.23 -4.26 -25.94
CA ASP A 141 -17.07 -4.14 -24.49
C ASP A 141 -17.91 -5.15 -23.72
N ARG A 142 -19.13 -5.44 -24.20
CA ARG A 142 -19.96 -6.51 -23.64
C ARG A 142 -19.24 -7.85 -23.77
N LEU A 143 -18.75 -8.21 -24.96
CA LEU A 143 -18.02 -9.45 -25.16
C LEU A 143 -16.76 -9.52 -24.30
N LEU A 144 -15.97 -8.44 -24.24
CA LEU A 144 -14.77 -8.35 -23.42
C LEU A 144 -15.10 -8.56 -21.92
N PHE A 145 -16.17 -7.93 -21.43
CA PHE A 145 -16.62 -8.06 -20.05
C PHE A 145 -17.00 -9.51 -19.71
N HIS A 146 -17.80 -10.17 -20.56
CA HIS A 146 -18.21 -11.55 -20.35
C HIS A 146 -17.04 -12.54 -20.42
N LEU A 147 -16.10 -12.37 -21.35
CA LEU A 147 -14.90 -13.21 -21.42
C LEU A 147 -14.04 -13.07 -20.15
N LYS A 148 -13.93 -11.85 -19.60
CA LYS A 148 -13.23 -11.64 -18.32
C LYS A 148 -13.97 -12.26 -17.13
N LEU A 149 -15.30 -12.23 -17.10
CA LEU A 149 -16.10 -12.95 -16.10
C LEU A 149 -15.88 -14.47 -16.21
N ALA A 150 -15.82 -14.99 -17.44
CA ALA A 150 -15.49 -16.38 -17.76
C ALA A 150 -13.99 -16.74 -17.56
N LYS A 151 -13.20 -15.86 -16.92
CA LYS A 151 -11.80 -16.08 -16.56
C LYS A 151 -10.82 -16.26 -17.72
N TRP A 152 -11.14 -15.76 -18.92
CA TRP A 152 -10.19 -15.74 -20.02
C TRP A 152 -9.01 -14.79 -19.70
N THR A 153 -7.81 -15.21 -20.11
CA THR A 153 -6.60 -14.38 -19.98
C THR A 153 -6.63 -13.24 -21.01
N GLU A 154 -5.94 -12.14 -20.71
CA GLU A 154 -5.85 -10.98 -21.61
C GLU A 154 -5.26 -11.36 -22.98
N ARG A 155 -4.32 -12.32 -23.00
CA ARG A 155 -3.71 -12.83 -24.24
C ARG A 155 -4.70 -13.59 -25.10
N GLU A 156 -5.52 -14.44 -24.50
CA GLU A 156 -6.56 -15.19 -25.22
C GLU A 156 -7.64 -14.27 -25.76
N ILE A 157 -8.07 -13.28 -24.96
CA ILE A 157 -9.04 -12.27 -25.39
C ILE A 157 -8.49 -11.48 -26.58
N HIS A 158 -7.24 -11.01 -26.50
CA HIS A 158 -6.60 -10.30 -27.61
C HIS A 158 -6.54 -11.15 -28.89
N LYS A 159 -6.13 -12.42 -28.77
CA LYS A 159 -6.09 -13.36 -29.91
C LYS A 159 -7.48 -13.55 -30.52
N LYS A 160 -8.51 -13.74 -29.69
CA LYS A 160 -9.90 -13.93 -30.13
C LYS A 160 -10.45 -12.71 -30.87
N PHE A 161 -10.21 -11.51 -30.31
CA PHE A 161 -10.63 -10.26 -30.96
C PHE A 161 -9.91 -10.04 -32.29
N GLY A 162 -8.62 -10.40 -32.37
CA GLY A 162 -7.85 -10.38 -33.60
C GLY A 162 -8.38 -11.36 -34.66
N SER A 163 -8.75 -12.58 -34.28
CA SER A 163 -9.30 -13.58 -35.23
C SER A 163 -10.70 -13.22 -35.75
N GLU A 164 -11.49 -12.50 -34.96
CA GLU A 164 -12.85 -12.09 -35.32
C GLU A 164 -12.90 -10.72 -36.01
N ASN A 165 -11.75 -10.11 -36.32
CA ASN A 165 -11.64 -8.76 -36.88
C ASN A 165 -12.40 -7.68 -36.08
N ARG A 166 -12.41 -7.82 -34.74
CA ARG A 166 -13.01 -6.85 -33.80
C ARG A 166 -12.03 -5.74 -33.41
N ILE A 167 -12.43 -4.84 -32.50
CA ILE A 167 -11.52 -3.84 -31.93
C ILE A 167 -10.28 -4.52 -31.36
N ASN A 168 -9.12 -4.16 -31.91
CA ASN A 168 -7.84 -4.74 -31.51
C ASN A 168 -7.35 -4.15 -30.18
N TYR A 169 -7.93 -4.60 -29.06
CA TYR A 169 -7.51 -4.19 -27.72
C TYR A 169 -6.11 -4.67 -27.41
N SER A 170 -5.21 -3.79 -26.97
CA SER A 170 -3.90 -4.21 -26.47
C SER A 170 -4.05 -5.03 -25.18
N THR A 171 -3.33 -6.15 -25.07
CA THR A 171 -3.24 -6.99 -23.86
C THR A 171 -3.02 -6.18 -22.57
N LYS A 172 -2.20 -5.12 -22.63
CA LYS A 172 -1.93 -4.24 -21.48
C LYS A 172 -3.13 -3.39 -21.03
N THR A 173 -4.09 -3.18 -21.92
CA THR A 173 -5.24 -2.27 -21.70
C THR A 173 -6.53 -2.98 -21.33
N ILE A 174 -6.64 -4.28 -21.64
CA ILE A 174 -7.85 -5.09 -21.39
C ILE A 174 -8.20 -5.10 -19.89
N GLY A 175 -7.21 -5.37 -19.02
CA GLY A 175 -7.42 -5.40 -17.56
C GLY A 175 -7.94 -4.07 -17.01
N THR A 176 -7.27 -2.96 -17.36
CA THR A 176 -7.71 -1.62 -16.95
C THR A 176 -9.10 -1.27 -17.47
N ARG A 177 -9.42 -1.65 -18.72
CA ARG A 177 -10.75 -1.42 -19.31
C ARG A 177 -11.82 -2.20 -18.55
N PHE A 178 -11.59 -3.49 -18.30
CA PHE A 178 -12.47 -4.34 -17.51
C PHE A 178 -12.73 -3.78 -16.10
N SER A 179 -11.68 -3.36 -15.39
CA SER A 179 -11.83 -2.77 -14.05
C SER A 179 -12.68 -1.50 -14.04
N ARG A 180 -12.55 -0.66 -15.08
CA ARG A 180 -13.39 0.55 -15.23
C ARG A 180 -14.85 0.19 -15.50
N MET A 181 -15.10 -0.78 -16.40
CA MET A 181 -16.44 -1.29 -16.69
C MET A 181 -17.09 -1.86 -15.44
N ARG A 182 -16.39 -2.75 -14.73
CA ARG A 182 -16.88 -3.35 -13.48
C ARG A 182 -17.26 -2.29 -12.45
N ARG A 183 -16.41 -1.28 -12.22
CA ARG A 183 -16.71 -0.19 -11.29
C ARG A 183 -17.97 0.58 -11.69
N PHE A 184 -18.13 0.91 -12.97
CA PHE A 184 -19.31 1.62 -13.44
C PHE A 184 -20.58 0.79 -13.28
N ILE A 185 -20.53 -0.50 -13.66
CA ILE A 185 -21.64 -1.44 -13.54
C ILE A 185 -22.04 -1.63 -12.08
N THR A 186 -21.09 -1.79 -11.15
CA THR A 186 -21.38 -1.86 -9.71
C THR A 186 -22.10 -0.60 -9.24
N GLN A 187 -21.58 0.58 -9.60
CA GLN A 187 -22.22 1.86 -9.22
C GLN A 187 -23.61 2.06 -9.84
N ASP A 188 -23.84 1.53 -11.03
CA ASP A 188 -25.15 1.57 -11.67
C ASP A 188 -26.13 0.62 -10.97
N ASN A 189 -25.70 -0.60 -10.66
CA ASN A 189 -26.49 -1.56 -9.89
C ASN A 189 -26.85 -1.03 -8.51
N ASP A 190 -25.92 -0.39 -7.78
CA ASP A 190 -26.20 0.24 -6.49
C ASP A 190 -27.34 1.28 -6.61
N LYS A 191 -27.33 2.08 -7.68
CA LYS A 191 -28.41 3.06 -7.94
C LYS A 191 -29.72 2.38 -8.30
N ARG A 192 -29.68 1.30 -9.09
CA ARG A 192 -30.88 0.51 -9.46
C ARG A 192 -31.49 -0.14 -8.23
N LEU A 193 -30.69 -0.68 -7.31
CA LEU A 193 -31.13 -1.24 -6.03
C LEU A 193 -31.84 -0.17 -5.17
N VAL A 194 -31.25 1.01 -5.03
CA VAL A 194 -31.87 2.12 -4.27
C VAL A 194 -33.19 2.59 -4.88
N LYS A 195 -33.32 2.55 -6.21
CA LYS A 195 -34.57 2.91 -6.92
C LYS A 195 -35.61 1.80 -6.90
N GLY A 196 -35.24 0.57 -6.56
CA GLY A 196 -36.08 -0.62 -6.71
C GLY A 196 -36.14 -1.20 -8.13
N ASP A 197 -35.27 -0.74 -9.05
CA ASP A 197 -35.17 -1.26 -10.42
C ASP A 197 -34.34 -2.57 -10.48
N ALA A 198 -33.58 -2.87 -9.42
CA ALA A 198 -32.85 -4.12 -9.24
C ALA A 198 -33.26 -4.77 -7.91
N VAL A 199 -33.15 -6.09 -7.85
CA VAL A 199 -33.51 -6.91 -6.68
C VAL A 199 -32.40 -7.91 -6.45
N TRP A 200 -32.18 -8.27 -5.19
CA TRP A 200 -31.28 -9.35 -4.81
C TRP A 200 -31.89 -10.70 -5.18
N PHE A 201 -31.09 -11.58 -5.76
CA PHE A 201 -31.53 -12.96 -6.03
C PHE A 201 -31.27 -13.85 -4.81
N GLU A 202 -32.09 -14.89 -4.63
CA GLU A 202 -31.95 -15.87 -3.53
C GLU A 202 -30.56 -16.53 -3.49
N SER A 203 -29.98 -16.80 -4.67
CA SER A 203 -28.62 -17.31 -4.79
C SER A 203 -27.56 -16.35 -4.25
N GLU A 204 -27.80 -15.04 -4.31
CA GLU A 204 -26.87 -14.01 -3.83
C GLU A 204 -27.08 -13.79 -2.32
N GLU A 205 -28.32 -13.76 -1.88
CA GLU A 205 -28.69 -13.61 -0.46
C GLU A 205 -28.13 -14.76 0.38
N SER A 206 -28.23 -16.00 -0.11
CA SER A 206 -27.65 -17.18 0.55
C SER A 206 -26.11 -17.16 0.61
N LEU A 207 -25.44 -16.43 -0.28
CA LEU A 207 -23.98 -16.26 -0.29
C LEU A 207 -23.52 -15.12 0.61
N LEU A 208 -24.37 -14.13 0.89
CA LEU A 208 -23.99 -12.92 1.60
C LEU A 208 -23.42 -13.19 3.02
N PRO A 209 -24.03 -14.05 3.86
CA PRO A 209 -23.45 -14.38 5.17
C PRO A 209 -22.08 -15.06 5.06
N LYS A 210 -21.90 -15.95 4.07
CA LYS A 210 -20.61 -16.63 3.82
C LYS A 210 -19.53 -15.64 3.39
N ALA A 211 -19.87 -14.70 2.51
CA ALA A 211 -18.96 -13.65 2.06
C ALA A 211 -18.57 -12.72 3.22
N TYR A 212 -19.52 -12.36 4.09
CA TYR A 212 -19.26 -11.54 5.28
C TYR A 212 -18.32 -12.25 6.27
N ALA A 213 -18.59 -13.52 6.58
CA ALA A 213 -17.74 -14.31 7.48
C ALA A 213 -16.30 -14.46 6.95
N PHE A 214 -16.15 -14.71 5.64
CA PHE A 214 -14.85 -14.75 4.96
C PHE A 214 -14.11 -13.41 5.09
N ALA A 215 -14.77 -12.29 4.76
CA ALA A 215 -14.15 -10.97 4.83
C ALA A 215 -13.73 -10.60 6.26
N THR A 216 -14.58 -10.89 7.25
CA THR A 216 -14.28 -10.67 8.67
C THR A 216 -13.06 -11.48 9.11
N THR A 217 -12.93 -12.72 8.65
CA THR A 217 -11.77 -13.58 8.97
C THR A 217 -10.47 -13.01 8.41
N GLU A 218 -10.47 -12.58 7.15
CA GLU A 218 -9.28 -11.97 6.51
C GLU A 218 -8.91 -10.64 7.16
N ILE A 219 -9.89 -9.76 7.44
CA ILE A 219 -9.64 -8.48 8.14
C ILE A 219 -9.09 -8.72 9.55
N ASN A 220 -9.58 -9.71 10.28
CA ASN A 220 -9.06 -10.06 11.60
C ASN A 220 -7.62 -10.57 11.53
N LYS A 221 -7.27 -11.35 10.50
CA LYS A 221 -5.89 -11.80 10.24
C LYS A 221 -4.98 -10.61 9.95
N GLU A 222 -5.40 -9.68 9.10
CA GLU A 222 -4.66 -8.45 8.82
C GLU A 222 -4.49 -7.59 10.08
N ARG A 223 -5.55 -7.43 10.87
CA ARG A 223 -5.50 -6.69 12.15
C ARG A 223 -4.48 -7.30 13.11
N ARG A 224 -4.49 -8.62 13.30
CA ARG A 224 -3.49 -9.32 14.13
C ARG A 224 -2.06 -9.11 13.60
N SER A 225 -1.88 -9.15 12.28
CA SER A 225 -0.58 -8.88 11.65
C SER A 225 -0.12 -7.44 11.88
N LEU A 226 -1.02 -6.45 11.77
CA LEU A 226 -0.72 -5.04 12.05
C LEU A 226 -0.41 -4.81 13.53
N GLU A 227 -1.14 -5.45 14.43
CA GLU A 227 -0.88 -5.39 15.87
C GLU A 227 0.49 -5.98 16.22
N LYS A 228 0.85 -7.13 15.64
CA LYS A 228 2.20 -7.71 15.76
C LYS A 228 3.26 -6.74 15.22
N ARG A 229 3.06 -6.20 14.01
CA ARG A 229 3.99 -5.26 13.37
C ARG A 229 4.20 -3.99 14.21
N LYS A 230 3.14 -3.48 14.84
CA LYS A 230 3.21 -2.35 15.77
C LYS A 230 4.22 -2.63 16.89
N TRP A 231 4.16 -3.81 17.49
CA TRP A 231 5.06 -4.18 18.58
C TRP A 231 6.48 -4.50 18.11
N ASP A 232 6.64 -5.04 16.90
CA ASP A 232 7.96 -5.20 16.28
C ASP A 232 8.63 -3.84 16.06
N LEU A 233 7.87 -2.82 15.64
CA LEU A 233 8.37 -1.44 15.52
C LEU A 233 8.75 -0.83 16.88
N VAL A 234 8.00 -1.14 17.94
CA VAL A 234 8.36 -0.72 19.31
C VAL A 234 9.68 -1.37 19.74
N ALA A 235 9.87 -2.66 19.47
CA ALA A 235 11.11 -3.36 19.77
C ALA A 235 12.30 -2.79 18.96
N GLU A 236 12.12 -2.54 17.67
CA GLU A 236 13.12 -1.89 16.82
C GLU A 236 13.49 -0.50 17.34
N TYR A 237 12.47 0.28 17.74
CA TYR A 237 12.68 1.59 18.34
C TYR A 237 13.52 1.49 19.60
N ILE A 238 13.18 0.59 20.54
CA ILE A 238 13.96 0.37 21.76
C ILE A 238 15.41 -0.01 21.42
N GLN A 239 15.61 -0.95 20.49
CA GLN A 239 16.95 -1.39 20.08
C GLN A 239 17.78 -0.27 19.45
N ARG A 240 17.14 0.68 18.75
CA ARG A 240 17.83 1.83 18.15
C ARG A 240 18.49 2.73 19.19
N TYR A 241 17.85 2.92 20.35
CA TYR A 241 18.39 3.75 21.44
C TYR A 241 19.22 2.94 22.44
N GLU A 242 18.83 1.69 22.69
CA GLU A 242 19.50 0.76 23.59
C GLU A 242 19.89 -0.51 22.82
N PRO A 243 21.05 -0.52 22.13
CA PRO A 243 21.41 -1.61 21.21
C PRO A 243 21.61 -2.97 21.87
N VAL A 244 21.81 -2.99 23.20
CA VAL A 244 21.88 -4.23 23.99
C VAL A 244 20.49 -4.81 24.26
N ALA A 245 19.43 -4.01 24.13
CA ALA A 245 18.05 -4.39 24.42
C ALA A 245 17.41 -5.16 23.26
N MET A 246 17.82 -6.42 23.07
CA MET A 246 17.25 -7.31 22.05
C MET A 246 16.00 -8.01 22.58
N TYR A 247 14.86 -7.29 22.58
CA TYR A 247 13.57 -7.84 22.98
C TYR A 247 12.71 -8.18 21.75
N SER A 248 11.85 -9.18 21.85
CA SER A 248 10.81 -9.42 20.85
C SER A 248 9.67 -8.42 21.01
N GLY A 249 8.91 -8.16 19.94
CA GLY A 249 7.72 -7.31 20.00
C GLY A 249 6.72 -7.79 21.07
N GLU A 250 6.54 -9.11 21.21
CA GLU A 250 5.66 -9.68 22.23
C GLU A 250 6.15 -9.41 23.67
N ALA A 251 7.47 -9.46 23.92
CA ALA A 251 8.02 -9.13 25.23
C ALA A 251 7.78 -7.64 25.57
N CYS A 252 7.95 -6.76 24.58
CA CYS A 252 7.64 -5.33 24.73
C CYS A 252 6.14 -5.10 24.99
N ARG A 253 5.26 -5.83 24.29
CA ARG A 253 3.82 -5.78 24.50
C ARG A 253 3.43 -6.14 25.92
N LYS A 254 3.85 -7.33 26.40
CA LYS A 254 3.51 -7.82 27.75
C LYS A 254 3.98 -6.84 28.81
N HIS A 255 5.22 -6.38 28.71
CA HIS A 255 5.76 -5.43 29.67
C HIS A 255 5.03 -4.08 29.64
N TYR A 256 4.61 -3.60 28.47
CA TYR A 256 3.80 -2.40 28.36
C TYR A 256 2.40 -2.57 28.98
N GLU A 257 1.77 -3.73 28.78
CA GLU A 257 0.48 -4.05 29.38
C GLU A 257 0.58 -4.11 30.92
N GLU A 258 1.63 -4.72 31.45
CA GLU A 258 1.95 -4.72 32.89
C GLU A 258 2.20 -3.31 33.44
N LEU A 259 2.88 -2.44 32.67
CA LEU A 259 3.10 -1.04 33.06
C LEU A 259 1.78 -0.28 33.10
N ARG A 260 0.89 -0.52 32.13
CA ARG A 260 -0.42 0.13 32.06
C ARG A 260 -1.37 -0.35 33.16
N SER A 261 -1.29 -1.62 33.55
CA SER A 261 -2.08 -2.17 34.66
C SER A 261 -1.50 -1.83 36.05
N GLY A 262 -0.30 -1.26 36.12
CA GLY A 262 0.42 -1.02 37.37
C GLY A 262 0.95 -2.29 38.04
N THR A 263 0.95 -3.43 37.34
CA THR A 263 1.43 -4.73 37.83
C THR A 263 2.91 -4.95 37.48
N ALA A 264 3.52 -4.06 36.70
CA ALA A 264 4.91 -4.19 36.28
C ALA A 264 5.87 -4.34 37.47
N PRO A 265 6.78 -5.33 37.44
CA PRO A 265 7.83 -5.47 38.43
C PRO A 265 8.66 -4.19 38.52
N MET A 266 9.06 -3.81 39.74
CA MET A 266 9.94 -2.66 39.92
C MET A 266 11.25 -2.89 39.18
N VAL A 267 11.66 -1.89 38.38
CA VAL A 267 12.89 -1.95 37.57
C VAL A 267 14.08 -2.34 38.43
N PRO A 268 14.90 -3.32 38.01
CA PRO A 268 16.05 -3.82 38.78
C PRO A 268 16.99 -2.74 39.33
N GLU A 269 17.16 -1.63 38.61
CA GLU A 269 18.05 -0.52 39.01
C GLU A 269 17.51 0.30 40.19
N LYS A 270 16.20 0.26 40.43
CA LYS A 270 15.55 0.96 41.56
C LYS A 270 15.42 0.07 42.80
N GLN A 271 15.74 -1.22 42.70
CA GLN A 271 15.66 -2.15 43.82
C GLN A 271 16.81 -1.89 44.79
N LYS A 272 16.49 -1.65 46.08
CA LYS A 272 17.50 -1.41 47.13
C LYS A 272 18.40 -2.62 47.37
N HIS A 273 17.82 -3.82 47.29
CA HIS A 273 18.52 -5.09 47.43
C HIS A 273 18.13 -6.01 46.28
N PRO A 274 18.75 -5.86 45.09
CA PRO A 274 18.47 -6.74 43.97
C PRO A 274 18.95 -8.15 44.29
N ASP A 275 18.20 -9.16 43.84
CA ASP A 275 18.62 -10.55 43.91
C ASP A 275 20.01 -10.74 43.24
N LEU A 276 20.80 -11.70 43.72
CA LEU A 276 22.14 -11.98 43.22
C LEU A 276 22.12 -12.28 41.71
N LYS A 277 21.09 -12.96 41.21
CA LYS A 277 20.90 -13.23 39.78
C LYS A 277 20.69 -11.92 39.00
N THR A 278 19.79 -11.08 39.49
CA THR A 278 19.47 -9.78 38.89
C THR A 278 20.68 -8.84 38.89
N ALA A 279 21.45 -8.81 39.97
CA ALA A 279 22.69 -8.04 40.07
C ALA A 279 23.74 -8.49 39.04
N ARG A 280 23.91 -9.80 38.83
CA ARG A 280 24.80 -10.35 37.79
C ARG A 280 24.36 -9.99 36.37
N LEU A 281 23.05 -10.05 36.09
CA LEU A 281 22.49 -9.65 34.80
C LEU A 281 22.72 -8.16 34.52
N LEU A 282 22.47 -7.30 35.51
CA LEU A 282 22.74 -5.85 35.41
C LEU A 282 24.22 -5.56 35.15
N ALA A 283 25.13 -6.22 35.87
CA ALA A 283 26.57 -6.05 35.64
C ALA A 283 26.99 -6.47 34.23
N THR A 284 26.45 -7.60 33.74
CA THR A 284 26.72 -8.08 32.37
C THR A 284 26.21 -7.10 31.32
N ARG A 285 24.98 -6.60 31.49
CA ARG A 285 24.38 -5.61 30.59
C ARG A 285 25.17 -4.30 30.54
N LYS A 286 25.63 -3.81 31.70
CA LYS A 286 26.51 -2.62 31.79
C LYS A 286 27.83 -2.81 31.04
N LYS A 287 28.45 -3.99 31.15
CA LYS A 287 29.68 -4.33 30.40
C LYS A 287 29.44 -4.34 28.89
N GLN A 288 28.35 -4.94 28.43
CA GLN A 288 27.98 -4.96 27.01
C GLN A 288 27.72 -3.54 26.47
N ALA A 289 26.96 -2.72 27.20
CA ALA A 289 26.69 -1.34 26.82
C ALA A 289 27.98 -0.51 26.74
N ALA A 290 28.88 -0.66 27.72
CA ALA A 290 30.19 0.00 27.70
C ALA A 290 31.06 -0.43 26.51
N TYR A 291 31.02 -1.72 26.14
CA TYR A 291 31.73 -2.24 24.98
C TYR A 291 31.18 -1.66 23.67
N ILE A 292 29.86 -1.64 23.47
CA ILE A 292 29.24 -1.04 22.27
C ILE A 292 29.54 0.45 22.20
N ASN A 293 29.44 1.19 23.32
CA ASN A 293 29.78 2.61 23.36
C ASN A 293 31.26 2.87 23.02
N ARG A 294 32.17 1.98 23.42
CA ARG A 294 33.58 2.06 23.01
C ARG A 294 33.75 1.87 21.51
N LEU A 295 33.04 0.90 20.91
CA LEU A 295 33.06 0.67 19.46
C LEU A 295 32.43 1.81 18.67
N GLN A 296 31.39 2.47 19.19
CA GLN A 296 30.79 3.63 18.55
C GLN A 296 31.71 4.87 18.57
N LYS A 297 32.55 5.00 19.60
CA LYS A 297 33.53 6.08 19.74
C LYS A 297 34.82 5.83 18.97
N ALA A 298 35.22 4.57 18.80
CA ALA A 298 36.32 4.21 17.93
C ALA A 298 35.90 4.53 16.49
N ASP A 299 36.59 5.47 15.87
CA ASP A 299 36.23 6.13 14.61
C ASP A 299 35.55 5.20 13.59
N ARG A 300 34.36 5.63 13.12
CA ARG A 300 33.88 5.17 11.82
C ARG A 300 34.86 5.76 10.80
N PRO A 301 35.54 4.96 9.96
CA PRO A 301 36.31 5.52 8.86
C PRO A 301 35.38 6.44 8.07
N LYS A 302 35.76 7.71 7.91
CA LYS A 302 35.06 8.65 7.04
C LYS A 302 35.21 8.09 5.62
N VAL A 303 34.15 7.46 5.13
CA VAL A 303 33.97 7.10 3.72
C VAL A 303 33.43 8.33 3.00
#